data_AF-A0A6A4P9N7-F1
#
_entry.id   AF-A0A6A4P9N7-F1
#
_cell.length_a   1.000
_cell.length_b   1.000
_cell.length_c   1.000
_cell.angle_alpha   90.00
_cell.angle_beta   90.00
_cell.angle_gamma   90.00
#
_symmetry.space_group_name_H-M   'P 1'
#
loop_
_entity.id
_entity.type
_entity.pdbx_description
1 polymer ?
#
loop_
_entity_poly.entity_id
_entity_poly.type
_entity_poly.pdbx_seq_one_letter_code
_entity_poly.pdbx_strand_id
1 'polypeptide(L)'
;MLNVDIVSNKKRKRCGRIFRFKNFGEEGYPVMFRGAFRENVNALLEYANLESNVGIGMPMWSFQLEVHHQPPLHILLFVIEESIEASLNRHCKHCQYVGWGNNFICNKKYHFVLPSKEALANCNSCEGCCNDSLTRMNNGKSKLIEFQGHMMHGVFHSNGFGHLLCVNGLEMGSNLAGNQIMEFWNRLCYGLQARFVHFSCSSIHQICSN
;
A
#
# COMPACT_ATOMS: atom_id res chain seq x y z
N MET A 1 42.93 19.08 -13.87
CA MET A 1 41.59 19.07 -14.49
C MET A 1 40.99 17.68 -14.28
N LEU A 2 40.07 17.53 -13.32
CA LEU A 2 39.24 16.34 -13.20
C LEU A 2 37.80 16.85 -13.09
N ASN A 3 37.07 16.76 -14.20
CA ASN A 3 35.64 17.04 -14.24
C ASN A 3 34.94 15.90 -13.51
N VAL A 4 34.38 16.20 -12.34
CA VAL A 4 33.43 15.31 -11.68
C VAL A 4 32.09 15.56 -12.36
N ASP A 5 31.68 14.61 -13.19
CA ASP A 5 30.36 14.62 -13.82
C ASP A 5 29.29 14.64 -12.73
N ILE A 6 28.64 15.80 -12.60
CA ILE A 6 27.41 15.96 -11.82
C ILE A 6 26.37 15.09 -12.51
N VAL A 7 26.17 13.88 -12.00
CA VAL A 7 25.05 13.02 -12.38
C VAL A 7 23.78 13.76 -11.96
N SER A 8 23.20 14.46 -12.94
CA SER A 8 21.92 15.13 -12.85
C SER A 8 20.87 14.11 -12.40
N ASN A 9 20.49 14.20 -11.14
CA ASN A 9 19.48 13.36 -10.52
C ASN A 9 18.12 13.76 -11.14
N LYS A 10 17.70 13.03 -12.18
CA LYS A 10 16.42 13.25 -12.86
C LYS A 10 15.31 12.99 -11.84
N LYS A 11 14.85 14.04 -11.15
CA LYS A 11 13.59 14.03 -10.38
C LYS A 11 12.51 13.50 -11.32
N ARG A 12 12.10 12.25 -11.12
CA ARG A 12 11.07 11.61 -11.93
C ARG A 12 9.79 12.44 -11.78
N LYS A 13 9.33 12.97 -12.91
CA LYS A 13 8.16 13.82 -13.06
C LYS A 13 6.95 13.06 -12.48
N ARG A 14 6.19 13.68 -11.56
CA ARG A 14 4.89 13.17 -11.08
C ARG A 14 4.08 12.77 -12.30
N CYS A 15 3.88 11.48 -12.50
CA CYS A 15 3.09 10.97 -13.60
C CYS A 15 1.64 11.10 -13.13
N GLY A 16 0.97 12.20 -13.52
CA GLY A 16 -0.41 12.53 -13.15
C GLY A 16 -1.46 11.57 -13.73
N ARG A 17 -1.15 10.27 -13.78
CA ARG A 17 -2.03 9.21 -14.24
C ARG A 17 -3.10 8.97 -13.19
N ILE A 18 -4.34 9.11 -13.60
CA ILE A 18 -5.52 8.78 -12.82
C ILE A 18 -5.99 7.42 -13.31
N PHE A 19 -6.21 6.49 -12.38
CA PHE A 19 -6.68 5.15 -12.69
C PHE A 19 -8.12 4.97 -12.20
N ARG A 20 -8.95 4.21 -12.90
CA ARG A 20 -10.29 3.87 -12.42
C ARG A 20 -10.21 2.90 -11.24
N PHE A 21 -10.77 3.27 -10.09
CA PHE A 21 -10.81 2.44 -8.88
C PHE A 21 -11.50 1.08 -9.13
N LYS A 22 -12.58 1.10 -9.91
CA LYS A 22 -13.40 -0.08 -10.20
C LYS A 22 -12.59 -1.22 -10.83
N ASN A 23 -11.65 -0.89 -11.71
CA ASN A 23 -10.89 -1.87 -12.49
C ASN A 23 -9.45 -2.04 -12.00
N PHE A 24 -8.97 -1.20 -11.08
CA PHE A 24 -7.60 -1.29 -10.59
C PHE A 24 -7.37 -2.63 -9.90
N GLY A 25 -6.35 -3.38 -10.36
CA GLY A 25 -6.04 -4.73 -9.91
C GLY A 25 -6.75 -5.85 -10.68
N GLU A 26 -7.62 -5.53 -11.65
CA GLU A 26 -8.16 -6.54 -12.57
C GLU A 26 -7.06 -7.09 -13.50
N GLU A 27 -7.33 -8.24 -14.11
CA GLU A 27 -6.43 -8.82 -15.09
C GLU A 27 -6.16 -7.83 -16.23
N GLY A 28 -4.89 -7.51 -16.43
CA GLY A 28 -4.44 -6.58 -17.47
C GLY A 28 -4.60 -5.09 -17.14
N TYR A 29 -4.97 -4.71 -15.91
CA TYR A 29 -5.07 -3.31 -15.52
C TYR A 29 -4.60 -3.02 -14.08
N PRO A 30 -3.69 -2.05 -13.86
CA PRO A 30 -3.08 -1.15 -14.84
C PRO A 30 -1.94 -1.78 -15.65
N VAL A 31 -1.56 -3.02 -15.32
CA VAL A 31 -0.47 -3.76 -15.95
C VAL A 31 -0.87 -5.22 -16.14
N MET A 32 -0.19 -5.92 -17.06
CA MET A 32 -0.34 -7.37 -17.24
C MET A 32 0.40 -8.12 -16.14
N PHE A 33 -0.33 -8.64 -15.15
CA PHE A 33 0.25 -9.41 -14.04
C PHE A 33 0.52 -10.87 -14.42
N ARG A 34 1.68 -11.13 -15.00
CA ARG A 34 2.05 -12.47 -15.50
C ARG A 34 3.13 -13.19 -14.68
N GLY A 35 3.79 -12.47 -13.76
CA GLY A 35 4.94 -12.97 -13.02
C GLY A 35 4.57 -13.51 -11.65
N ALA A 36 5.59 -13.85 -10.86
CA ALA A 36 5.43 -14.14 -9.44
C ALA A 36 5.00 -12.87 -8.66
N PHE A 37 4.46 -13.04 -7.46
CA PHE A 37 3.95 -11.94 -6.63
C PHE A 37 4.86 -10.70 -6.59
N ARG A 38 6.16 -10.89 -6.32
CA ARG A 38 7.13 -9.77 -6.23
C ARG A 38 7.32 -9.05 -7.56
N GLU A 39 7.32 -9.79 -8.66
CA GLU A 39 7.46 -9.23 -10.01
C GLU A 39 6.22 -8.41 -10.36
N ASN A 40 5.03 -8.90 -10.00
CA ASN A 40 3.77 -8.19 -10.20
C ASN A 40 3.68 -6.92 -9.35
N VAL A 41 4.16 -6.94 -8.11
CA VAL A 41 4.27 -5.72 -7.28
C VAL A 41 5.21 -4.72 -7.94
N ASN A 42 6.42 -5.13 -8.35
CA ASN A 42 7.36 -4.24 -9.02
C ASN A 42 6.77 -3.64 -10.30
N ALA A 43 6.14 -4.46 -11.14
CA ALA A 43 5.48 -4.03 -12.37
C ALA A 43 4.34 -3.05 -12.10
N LEU A 44 3.57 -3.23 -11.02
CA LEU A 44 2.56 -2.27 -10.60
C LEU A 44 3.19 -0.91 -10.24
N LEU A 45 4.27 -0.94 -9.46
CA LEU A 45 4.94 0.26 -8.95
C LEU A 45 5.60 1.12 -10.06
N GLU A 46 5.89 0.55 -11.23
CA GLU A 46 6.34 1.32 -12.40
C GLU A 46 5.30 2.35 -12.89
N TYR A 47 4.03 2.14 -12.57
CA TYR A 47 2.92 3.04 -12.93
C TYR A 47 2.61 4.07 -11.83
N ALA A 48 3.25 3.95 -10.67
CA ALA A 48 2.99 4.77 -9.51
C ALA A 48 3.78 6.09 -9.54
N ASN A 49 3.30 7.06 -8.75
CA ASN A 49 4.11 8.21 -8.37
C ASN A 49 5.04 7.80 -7.23
N LEU A 50 6.34 8.04 -7.36
CA LEU A 50 7.29 7.85 -6.27
C LEU A 50 7.21 9.05 -5.32
N GLU A 51 6.90 8.79 -4.05
CA GLU A 51 6.71 9.81 -3.02
C GLU A 51 7.92 9.95 -2.08
N SER A 52 8.91 9.04 -2.17
CA SER A 52 10.10 9.06 -1.31
C SER A 52 11.32 9.69 -1.98
N ASN A 53 12.13 10.38 -1.17
CA ASN A 53 13.51 10.74 -1.51
C ASN A 53 14.41 9.57 -1.07
N VAL A 54 15.24 9.05 -1.97
CA VAL A 54 15.92 7.73 -1.88
C VAL A 54 16.89 7.58 -0.68
N GLY A 55 17.06 8.59 0.19
CA GLY A 55 18.08 8.60 1.24
C GLY A 55 17.60 8.41 2.69
N ILE A 56 16.34 8.72 3.04
CA ILE A 56 15.91 8.80 4.45
C ILE A 56 14.45 8.34 4.56
N GLY A 57 14.21 7.02 4.57
CA GLY A 57 12.90 6.46 4.87
C GLY A 57 12.53 5.20 4.11
N MET A 58 11.34 4.67 4.40
CA MET A 58 10.75 3.56 3.64
C MET A 58 10.36 4.03 2.23
N PRO A 59 10.69 3.25 1.18
CA PRO A 59 10.20 3.53 -0.17
C PRO A 59 8.67 3.58 -0.20
N MET A 60 8.14 4.60 -0.89
CA MET A 60 6.72 4.88 -0.89
C MET A 60 6.26 5.35 -2.26
N TRP A 61 5.12 4.82 -2.68
CA TRP A 61 4.49 5.12 -3.94
C TRP A 61 3.02 5.48 -3.76
N SER A 62 2.47 6.26 -4.68
CA SER A 62 1.06 6.62 -4.69
C SER A 62 0.40 6.43 -6.06
N PHE A 63 -0.88 6.06 -6.04
CA PHE A 63 -1.77 6.03 -7.19
C PHE A 63 -2.98 6.91 -6.91
N GLN A 64 -3.37 7.74 -7.88
CA GLN A 64 -4.64 8.46 -7.83
C GLN A 64 -5.71 7.60 -8.48
N LEU A 65 -6.74 7.26 -7.70
CA LEU A 65 -7.84 6.41 -8.13
C LEU A 65 -9.12 7.22 -8.24
N GLU A 66 -9.77 7.19 -9.40
CA GLU A 66 -11.08 7.77 -9.63
C GLU A 66 -12.17 6.76 -9.27
N VAL A 67 -13.02 7.14 -8.32
CA VAL A 67 -14.22 6.42 -7.92
C VAL A 67 -15.40 7.01 -8.69
N HIS A 68 -16.16 6.15 -9.36
CA HIS A 68 -17.34 6.56 -10.11
C HIS A 68 -18.42 7.03 -9.13
N HIS A 69 -18.56 8.35 -9.02
CA HIS A 69 -19.50 9.06 -8.15
C HIS A 69 -19.93 10.35 -8.86
N GLN A 70 -21.05 10.94 -8.45
CA GLN A 70 -21.50 12.25 -8.95
C GLN A 70 -21.58 13.24 -7.77
N PRO A 71 -20.67 14.22 -7.64
CA PRO A 71 -19.52 14.49 -8.51
C PRO A 71 -18.40 13.43 -8.39
N PRO A 72 -17.47 13.34 -9.37
CA PRO A 72 -16.36 12.40 -9.34
C PRO A 72 -15.51 12.55 -8.07
N LEU A 73 -15.17 11.42 -7.46
CA LEU A 73 -14.36 11.36 -6.25
C LEU A 73 -13.00 10.76 -6.60
N HIS A 74 -11.92 11.43 -6.20
CA HIS A 74 -10.57 10.87 -6.27
C HIS A 74 -10.08 10.47 -4.88
N ILE A 75 -9.48 9.29 -4.79
CA ILE A 75 -8.83 8.77 -3.59
C ILE A 75 -7.37 8.41 -3.91
N LEU A 76 -6.54 8.29 -2.88
CA LEU A 76 -5.15 7.86 -3.02
C LEU A 76 -4.99 6.45 -2.49
N LEU A 77 -4.28 5.62 -3.26
CA LEU A 77 -3.67 4.38 -2.76
C LEU A 77 -2.19 4.64 -2.56
N PHE A 78 -1.71 4.38 -1.35
CA PHE A 78 -0.29 4.35 -1.06
C PHE A 78 0.21 2.92 -0.97
N VAL A 79 1.41 2.69 -1.50
CA VAL A 79 2.16 1.46 -1.31
C VAL A 79 3.46 1.81 -0.58
N ILE A 80 3.70 1.23 0.60
CA ILE A 80 4.92 1.45 1.38
C ILE A 80 5.68 0.13 1.52
N GLU A 81 6.96 0.13 1.16
CA GLU A 81 7.85 -1.01 1.39
C GLU A 81 8.51 -0.89 2.78
N GLU A 82 8.11 -1.75 3.72
CA GLU A 82 8.77 -1.92 5.02
C GLU A 82 9.86 -2.99 4.91
N SER A 83 11.12 -2.62 5.16
CA SER A 83 12.20 -3.58 5.40
C SER A 83 12.07 -4.15 6.81
N ILE A 84 12.14 -5.48 6.96
CA ILE A 84 12.05 -6.14 8.27
C ILE A 84 13.32 -5.92 9.11
N GLU A 85 14.47 -5.67 8.48
CA GLU A 85 15.71 -5.33 9.22
C GLU A 85 15.59 -4.00 9.99
N ALA A 86 14.78 -3.07 9.47
CA ALA A 86 14.44 -1.81 10.15
C ALA A 86 13.26 -1.94 11.13
N SER A 87 12.57 -3.09 11.13
CA SER A 87 11.38 -3.32 11.95
C SER A 87 11.75 -4.03 13.25
N LEU A 88 11.29 -3.51 14.39
CA LEU A 88 11.53 -4.10 15.72
C LEU A 88 10.98 -5.53 15.87
N ASN A 89 10.11 -5.99 14.96
CA ASN A 89 9.50 -7.32 14.99
C ASN A 89 9.75 -8.06 13.66
N ARG A 90 10.58 -9.11 13.71
CA ARG A 90 10.88 -9.97 12.57
C ARG A 90 9.72 -10.88 12.15
N HIS A 91 8.77 -11.07 13.06
CA HIS A 91 7.57 -11.85 12.83
C HIS A 91 6.36 -10.94 12.60
N CYS A 92 5.53 -11.33 11.63
CA CYS A 92 4.19 -10.78 11.54
C CYS A 92 3.32 -11.41 12.62
N LYS A 93 2.86 -10.59 13.57
CA LYS A 93 1.95 -11.04 14.64
C LYS A 93 0.69 -11.71 14.05
N HIS A 94 0.13 -11.16 12.99
CA HIS A 94 -1.02 -11.74 12.29
C HIS A 94 -0.72 -13.15 11.77
N CYS A 95 0.46 -13.40 11.16
CA CYS A 95 0.86 -14.75 10.77
C CYS A 95 1.05 -15.68 11.97
N GLN A 96 1.60 -15.20 13.08
CA GLN A 96 1.79 -16.02 14.28
C GLN A 96 0.45 -16.53 14.82
N TYR A 97 -0.55 -15.66 14.90
CA TYR A 97 -1.87 -16.01 15.43
C TYR A 97 -2.62 -17.05 14.58
N VAL A 98 -2.42 -17.08 13.26
CA VAL A 98 -3.01 -18.14 12.40
C VAL A 98 -2.19 -19.43 12.31
N GLY A 99 -1.06 -19.56 13.05
CA GLY A 99 -0.21 -20.76 12.99
C GLY A 99 0.82 -20.74 11.85
N TRP A 100 0.98 -19.60 11.18
CA TRP A 100 1.93 -19.37 10.08
C TRP A 100 3.27 -18.81 10.54
N GLY A 101 3.49 -18.74 11.86
CA GLY A 101 4.66 -18.12 12.49
C GLY A 101 6.02 -18.72 12.11
N ASN A 102 6.02 -19.95 11.55
CA ASN A 102 7.21 -20.65 11.09
C ASN A 102 7.63 -20.31 9.65
N ASN A 103 6.88 -19.46 8.93
CA ASN A 103 7.34 -18.91 7.65
C ASN A 103 8.33 -17.76 7.91
N PHE A 104 9.51 -18.11 8.43
CA PHE A 104 10.58 -17.23 8.91
C PHE A 104 11.21 -16.28 7.88
N ILE A 105 10.69 -16.17 6.65
CA ILE A 105 11.50 -15.72 5.50
C ILE A 105 10.75 -14.71 4.62
N CYS A 106 10.20 -13.66 5.23
CA CYS A 106 9.94 -12.44 4.47
C CYS A 106 10.87 -11.39 5.02
N ASN A 107 11.74 -10.82 4.21
CA ASN A 107 12.59 -9.70 4.62
C ASN A 107 11.92 -8.35 4.31
N LYS A 108 10.76 -8.38 3.64
CA LYS A 108 10.03 -7.18 3.22
C LYS A 108 8.52 -7.37 3.35
N LYS A 109 7.82 -6.29 3.68
CA LYS A 109 6.36 -6.17 3.61
C LYS A 109 5.97 -4.98 2.75
N TYR A 110 4.85 -5.11 2.05
CA TYR A 110 4.24 -4.04 1.28
C TYR A 110 2.91 -3.66 1.93
N HIS A 111 2.81 -2.43 2.41
CA HIS A 111 1.59 -1.88 2.99
C HIS A 111 0.80 -1.19 1.89
N PHE A 112 -0.42 -1.64 1.65
CA PHE A 112 -1.38 -1.01 0.73
C PHE A 112 -2.40 -0.25 1.57
N VAL A 113 -2.40 1.08 1.46
CA VAL A 113 -3.16 1.95 2.36
C VAL A 113 -4.05 2.89 1.56
N LEU A 114 -5.35 2.88 1.86
CA LEU A 114 -6.31 3.89 1.45
C LEU A 114 -6.61 4.78 2.67
N PRO A 115 -5.97 5.95 2.84
CA PRO A 115 -6.26 6.83 3.97
C PRO A 115 -7.63 7.51 3.82
N SER A 116 -8.29 7.83 4.94
CA SER A 116 -9.47 8.71 4.94
C SER A 116 -9.07 10.13 4.54
N LYS A 117 -10.07 10.96 4.21
CA LYS A 117 -9.85 12.39 3.95
C LYS A 117 -9.26 13.08 5.19
N GLU A 118 -9.73 12.77 6.40
CA GLU A 118 -9.15 13.37 7.60
C GLU A 118 -7.72 12.90 7.85
N ALA A 119 -7.43 11.61 7.64
CA ALA A 119 -6.08 11.09 7.83
C ALA A 119 -5.08 11.75 6.87
N LEU A 120 -5.48 11.96 5.61
CA LEU A 120 -4.66 12.69 4.64
C LEU A 120 -4.52 14.17 4.99
N ALA A 121 -5.60 14.83 5.45
CA ALA A 121 -5.57 16.22 5.87
C ALA A 121 -4.67 16.43 7.11
N ASN A 122 -4.75 15.56 8.10
CA ASN A 122 -3.92 15.59 9.31
C ASN A 122 -2.44 15.31 9.02
N CYS A 123 -2.14 14.59 7.94
CA CYS A 123 -0.77 14.43 7.46
C CYS A 123 -0.23 15.72 6.80
N ASN A 124 -1.12 16.51 6.19
CA ASN A 124 -0.80 17.75 5.49
C ASN A 124 -0.82 19.01 6.38
N SER A 125 -1.64 19.04 7.44
CA SER A 125 -1.87 20.23 8.28
C SER A 125 -0.76 20.53 9.29
N CYS A 126 0.34 19.78 9.30
CA CYS A 126 1.52 20.15 10.06
C CYS A 126 2.24 21.34 9.38
N GLU A 127 1.81 22.56 9.70
CA GLU A 127 2.53 23.80 9.38
C GLU A 127 3.98 23.70 9.86
N GLY A 128 4.94 23.80 8.93
CA GLY A 128 6.39 23.73 9.20
C GLY A 128 7.07 22.38 8.94
N CYS A 129 6.36 21.34 8.49
CA CYS A 129 6.94 20.02 8.14
C CYS A 129 6.75 19.63 6.66
N CYS A 130 6.22 20.54 5.83
CA CYS A 130 5.70 20.26 4.50
C CYS A 130 6.79 20.20 3.42
N ASN A 131 7.35 19.00 3.31
CA ASN A 131 7.89 18.29 2.14
C ASN A 131 8.41 16.90 2.57
N ASP A 132 8.48 16.67 3.89
CA ASP A 132 9.07 15.49 4.53
C ASP A 132 8.12 14.84 5.57
N SER A 133 6.84 15.22 5.62
CA SER A 133 5.90 14.80 6.67
C SER A 133 5.29 13.42 6.46
N LEU A 134 5.11 12.98 5.20
CA LEU A 134 4.65 11.62 4.87
C LEU A 134 5.78 10.59 5.07
N THR A 135 7.03 11.03 4.90
CA THR A 135 8.28 10.27 5.05
C THR A 135 8.85 10.33 6.47
N ARG A 136 8.45 11.30 7.30
CA ARG A 136 8.92 11.43 8.69
C ARG A 136 8.61 10.16 9.47
N MET A 137 9.67 9.43 9.79
CA MET A 137 9.60 8.23 10.59
C MET A 137 9.66 8.59 12.07
N ASN A 138 8.76 8.04 12.88
CA ASN A 138 9.03 7.88 14.31
C ASN A 138 9.53 6.43 14.50
N ASN A 139 10.68 6.23 15.14
CA ASN A 139 11.25 4.90 15.40
C ASN A 139 11.37 3.99 14.16
N GLY A 140 11.60 4.55 12.97
CA GLY A 140 11.75 3.77 11.74
C GLY A 140 10.43 3.26 11.14
N LYS A 141 9.26 3.84 11.47
CA LYS A 141 7.97 3.55 10.81
C LYS A 141 7.38 4.79 10.16
N SER A 142 6.79 4.66 8.97
CA SER A 142 6.08 5.78 8.35
C SER A 142 4.81 6.10 9.13
N LYS A 143 4.51 7.39 9.33
CA LYS A 143 3.28 7.81 10.01
C LYS A 143 2.02 7.26 9.33
N LEU A 144 2.07 7.10 8.01
CA LEU A 144 0.96 6.53 7.24
C LEU A 144 0.69 5.06 7.58
N ILE A 145 1.62 4.32 8.17
CA ILE A 145 1.37 2.96 8.70
C ILE A 145 0.79 3.01 10.12
N GLU A 146 1.03 4.08 10.87
CA GLU A 146 0.65 4.21 12.29
C GLU A 146 -0.67 4.96 12.51
N PHE A 147 -1.15 5.71 11.52
CA PHE A 147 -2.40 6.46 11.63
C PHE A 147 -3.62 5.52 11.76
N GLN A 148 -4.56 5.86 12.65
CA GLN A 148 -5.77 5.05 12.86
C GLN A 148 -6.91 5.34 11.85
N GLY A 149 -6.73 6.31 10.94
CA GLY A 149 -7.79 6.77 10.02
C GLY A 149 -7.72 6.17 8.60
N HIS A 150 -7.43 4.88 8.46
CA HIS A 150 -7.42 4.24 7.13
C HIS A 150 -8.81 3.76 6.74
N MET A 151 -9.23 4.00 5.49
CA MET A 151 -10.38 3.30 4.90
C MET A 151 -10.02 1.83 4.66
N MET A 152 -8.77 1.57 4.23
CA MET A 152 -8.24 0.23 4.06
C MET A 152 -6.77 0.19 4.43
N HIS A 153 -6.36 -0.85 5.14
CA HIS A 153 -4.96 -1.17 5.34
C HIS A 153 -4.74 -2.66 5.10
N GLY A 154 -4.16 -2.99 3.96
CA GLY A 154 -3.70 -4.33 3.63
C GLY A 154 -2.18 -4.45 3.72
N VAL A 155 -1.69 -5.63 4.06
CA VAL A 155 -0.25 -5.93 4.11
C VAL A 155 0.02 -7.21 3.33
N PHE A 156 0.92 -7.14 2.36
CA PHE A 156 1.47 -8.30 1.70
C PHE A 156 2.91 -8.54 2.15
N HIS A 157 3.23 -9.79 2.44
CA HIS A 157 4.60 -10.23 2.65
C HIS A 157 5.29 -10.51 1.32
N SER A 158 6.62 -10.42 1.29
CA SER A 158 7.39 -10.70 0.06
C SER A 158 7.21 -12.12 -0.50
N ASN A 159 6.74 -13.07 0.29
CA ASN A 159 6.40 -14.42 -0.17
C ASN A 159 4.97 -14.56 -0.74
N GLY A 160 4.21 -13.46 -0.80
CA GLY A 160 2.88 -13.40 -1.39
C GLY A 160 1.71 -13.65 -0.45
N PHE A 161 1.93 -13.86 0.86
CA PHE A 161 0.82 -13.92 1.82
C PHE A 161 0.28 -12.52 2.14
N GLY A 162 -1.03 -12.38 2.21
CA GLY A 162 -1.71 -11.10 2.40
C GLY A 162 -2.61 -11.09 3.64
N HIS A 163 -2.62 -9.98 4.36
CA HIS A 163 -3.56 -9.70 5.44
C HIS A 163 -4.31 -8.41 5.17
N LEU A 164 -5.61 -8.43 5.37
CA LEU A 164 -6.41 -7.21 5.46
C LEU A 164 -6.57 -6.83 6.93
N LEU A 165 -5.88 -5.76 7.35
CA LEU A 165 -5.84 -5.33 8.75
C LEU A 165 -7.02 -4.43 9.12
N CYS A 166 -7.52 -3.66 8.16
CA CYS A 166 -8.56 -2.67 8.41
C CYS A 166 -9.44 -2.48 7.17
N VAL A 167 -10.75 -2.42 7.41
CA VAL A 167 -11.78 -2.01 6.44
C VAL A 167 -12.76 -1.10 7.17
N ASN A 168 -12.73 0.19 6.84
CA ASN A 168 -13.58 1.21 7.39
C ASN A 168 -14.47 1.76 6.26
N GLY A 169 -15.70 1.24 6.17
CA GLY A 169 -16.69 1.64 5.18
C GLY A 169 -17.40 2.97 5.52
N LEU A 170 -18.50 3.26 4.81
CA LEU A 170 -19.29 4.49 4.99
C LEU A 170 -19.71 4.74 6.44
N GLU A 171 -20.03 3.68 7.19
CA GLU A 171 -20.43 3.75 8.61
C GLU A 171 -19.34 4.34 9.52
N MET A 172 -18.08 4.31 9.06
CA MET A 172 -16.91 4.87 9.75
C MET A 172 -16.44 6.20 9.12
N GLY A 173 -17.31 6.86 8.34
CA GLY A 173 -17.02 8.16 7.73
C GLY A 173 -16.15 8.11 6.46
N SER A 174 -15.93 6.92 5.89
CA SER A 174 -15.19 6.82 4.62
C SER A 174 -16.06 7.20 3.42
N ASN A 175 -15.44 7.42 2.26
CA ASN A 175 -16.16 7.70 1.02
C ASN A 175 -16.37 6.43 0.17
N LEU A 176 -16.10 5.25 0.73
CA LEU A 176 -16.23 3.96 0.06
C LEU A 176 -17.08 3.01 0.92
N ALA A 177 -17.98 2.28 0.29
CA ALA A 177 -18.69 1.22 1.00
C ALA A 177 -17.72 0.07 1.34
N GLY A 178 -17.96 -0.61 2.48
CA GLY A 178 -17.10 -1.70 2.95
C GLY A 178 -16.95 -2.82 1.90
N ASN A 179 -18.01 -3.15 1.19
CA ASN A 179 -17.97 -4.12 0.08
C ASN A 179 -17.07 -3.67 -1.07
N GLN A 180 -17.06 -2.38 -1.43
CA GLN A 180 -16.19 -1.85 -2.49
C GLN A 180 -14.70 -1.96 -2.10
N ILE A 181 -14.40 -1.73 -0.82
CA ILE A 181 -13.04 -1.89 -0.27
C ILE A 181 -12.63 -3.36 -0.31
N MET A 182 -13.52 -4.28 0.09
CA MET A 182 -13.28 -5.72 0.06
C MET A 182 -13.07 -6.24 -1.36
N GLU A 183 -13.90 -5.83 -2.31
CA GLU A 183 -13.73 -6.16 -3.72
C GLU A 183 -12.41 -5.64 -4.28
N PHE A 184 -12.02 -4.41 -3.92
CA PHE A 184 -10.74 -3.84 -4.30
C PHE A 184 -9.56 -4.63 -3.74
N TRP A 185 -9.63 -5.03 -2.46
CA TRP A 185 -8.62 -5.93 -1.87
C TRP A 185 -8.55 -7.28 -2.58
N ASN A 186 -9.69 -7.89 -2.90
CA ASN A 186 -9.74 -9.16 -3.64
C ASN A 186 -9.07 -9.01 -5.01
N ARG A 187 -9.37 -7.94 -5.75
CA ARG A 187 -8.69 -7.64 -7.02
C ARG A 187 -7.19 -7.52 -6.85
N LEU A 188 -6.70 -6.87 -5.80
CA LEU A 188 -5.27 -6.82 -5.51
C LEU A 188 -4.69 -8.21 -5.21
N CYS A 189 -5.33 -9.06 -4.37
CA CYS A 189 -4.86 -10.44 -4.14
C CYS A 189 -4.80 -11.22 -5.48
N TYR A 190 -5.83 -11.14 -6.33
CA TYR A 190 -5.85 -11.84 -7.63
C TYR A 190 -4.83 -11.29 -8.63
N GLY A 191 -4.87 -9.98 -8.89
CA GLY A 191 -3.99 -9.31 -9.84
C GLY A 191 -2.53 -9.51 -9.46
N LEU A 192 -2.16 -9.30 -8.19
CA LEU A 192 -0.77 -9.51 -7.77
C LEU A 192 -0.36 -10.99 -7.72
N GLN A 193 -1.28 -11.94 -7.92
CA GLN A 193 -1.05 -13.37 -7.71
C GLN A 193 -0.58 -13.65 -6.27
N ALA A 194 -1.22 -13.01 -5.29
CA ALA A 194 -1.03 -13.33 -3.89
C ALA A 194 -1.51 -14.76 -3.61
N ARG A 195 -0.92 -15.42 -2.60
CA ARG A 195 -1.30 -16.78 -2.22
C ARG A 195 -2.69 -16.77 -1.58
N PHE A 196 -3.66 -17.47 -2.18
CA PHE A 196 -5.08 -17.39 -1.84
C PHE A 196 -5.53 -18.48 -0.86
N VAL A 197 -6.47 -18.16 0.06
CA VAL A 197 -7.31 -19.17 0.74
C VAL A 197 -8.75 -18.80 0.99
N HIS A 198 -9.57 -19.84 0.86
CA HIS A 198 -10.96 -19.89 1.23
C HIS A 198 -11.10 -20.20 2.73
N PHE A 199 -11.50 -19.23 3.55
CA PHE A 199 -12.10 -19.50 4.86
C PHE A 199 -13.57 -19.11 4.82
N SER A 200 -14.44 -20.11 4.93
CA SER A 200 -15.84 -19.92 5.28
C SER A 200 -15.95 -19.46 6.74
N CYS A 201 -16.61 -18.31 6.99
CA CYS A 201 -17.33 -17.90 8.23
C CYS A 201 -16.91 -16.56 8.90
N SER A 202 -17.79 -15.56 8.72
CA SER A 202 -18.45 -14.66 9.70
C SER A 202 -17.71 -13.77 10.72
N SER A 203 -16.38 -13.61 10.69
CA SER A 203 -15.72 -12.57 11.49
C SER A 203 -14.58 -11.92 10.68
N ILE A 204 -14.52 -10.58 10.67
CA ILE A 204 -13.68 -9.75 9.78
C ILE A 204 -12.17 -9.94 10.08
N HIS A 205 -11.61 -11.05 9.60
CA HIS A 205 -10.18 -11.26 9.40
C HIS A 205 -10.01 -12.07 8.10
N GLN A 206 -10.05 -11.39 6.96
CA GLN A 206 -9.77 -12.04 5.68
C GLN A 206 -8.26 -12.16 5.51
N ILE A 207 -7.77 -13.40 5.53
CA ILE A 207 -6.35 -13.75 5.35
C ILE A 207 -6.24 -14.45 4.00
N CYS A 208 -5.42 -13.92 3.09
CA CYS A 208 -5.01 -14.63 1.88
C CYS A 208 -3.85 -15.59 2.32
N SER A 209 -4.12 -16.84 2.80
CA SER A 209 -3.10 -17.89 3.19
C SER A 209 -3.62 -19.35 3.34
N ASN A 210 -2.92 -20.37 2.77
CA ASN A 210 -3.24 -21.85 2.67
C ASN A 210 -4.09 -22.56 3.76
#